data_AF-A0A1I6VJM8-F1
#
_entry.id   AF-A0A1I6VJM8-F1
#
_cell.length_a   1.000
_cell.length_b   1.000
_cell.length_c   1.000
_cell.angle_alpha   90.00
_cell.angle_beta   90.00
_cell.angle_gamma   90.00
#
_symmetry.space_group_name_H-M   'P 1'
#
loop_
_entity.id
_entity.type
_entity.pdbx_description
1 polymer ?
#
loop_
_entity_poly.entity_id
_entity_poly.type
_entity_poly.pdbx_seq_one_letter_code
_entity_poly.pdbx_strand_id
1 'polypeptide(L)'
;MQETPRRVVIRTDPDFEQAVIGGFKLVEDAYARGIISWMRRCALLDLLASGESELYERRTYVTPHSDPDAIQIGVYLEPTSAFLIELGLLTPEMTAPEQADSGADRER
;
A
#
# COMPACT_ATOMS: atom_id res chain seq x y z
N MET A 1 -14.22 -20.40 31.15
CA MET A 1 -14.95 -20.14 29.88
C MET A 1 -14.12 -20.79 28.77
N GLN A 2 -14.72 -21.65 27.93
CA GLN A 2 -14.05 -22.13 26.73
C GLN A 2 -14.22 -21.06 25.65
N GLU A 3 -13.12 -20.54 25.11
CA GLU A 3 -13.17 -19.68 23.93
C GLU A 3 -13.47 -20.56 22.72
N THR A 4 -14.62 -20.34 22.08
CA THR A 4 -14.96 -21.02 20.82
C THR A 4 -14.01 -20.52 19.73
N PRO A 5 -13.33 -21.40 18.97
CA PRO A 5 -12.39 -20.96 17.94
C PRO A 5 -13.13 -20.22 16.82
N ARG A 6 -12.83 -18.93 16.65
CA ARG A 6 -13.36 -18.12 15.55
C ARG A 6 -12.68 -18.48 14.24
N ARG A 7 -13.45 -18.64 13.17
CA ARG A 7 -12.93 -18.95 11.83
C ARG A 7 -12.35 -17.69 11.20
N VAL A 8 -11.14 -17.77 10.65
CA VAL A 8 -10.54 -16.66 9.89
C VAL A 8 -10.66 -16.96 8.40
N VAL A 9 -11.22 -16.02 7.63
CA VAL A 9 -11.31 -16.09 6.17
C VAL A 9 -10.41 -15.01 5.58
N ILE A 10 -9.41 -15.40 4.79
CA ILE A 10 -8.51 -14.47 4.11
C ILE A 10 -8.97 -14.35 2.66
N ARG A 11 -9.21 -13.12 2.21
CA ARG A 11 -9.53 -12.80 0.82
C ARG A 11 -8.55 -11.77 0.28
N THR A 12 -7.86 -12.11 -0.81
CA THR A 12 -7.11 -11.14 -1.59
C THR A 12 -8.09 -10.31 -2.42
N ASP A 13 -7.96 -8.99 -2.43
CA ASP A 13 -8.82 -8.17 -3.26
C ASP A 13 -8.65 -8.53 -4.74
N PRO A 14 -9.73 -8.61 -5.53
CA PRO A 14 -9.66 -8.89 -6.96
C PRO A 14 -8.83 -7.83 -7.73
N ASP A 15 -8.59 -6.67 -7.12
CA ASP A 15 -7.77 -5.59 -7.65
C ASP A 15 -6.26 -5.81 -7.46
N PHE A 16 -5.82 -6.98 -6.99
CA PHE A 16 -4.39 -7.31 -6.88
C PHE A 16 -3.67 -7.19 -8.23
N GLU A 17 -4.28 -7.68 -9.33
CA GLU A 17 -3.74 -7.52 -10.69
C GLU A 17 -3.85 -6.08 -11.19
N GLN A 18 -4.88 -5.33 -10.77
CA GLN A 18 -5.04 -3.92 -11.14
C GLN A 18 -4.02 -3.02 -10.44
N ALA A 19 -3.59 -3.35 -9.23
CA ALA A 19 -2.56 -2.60 -8.50
C ALA A 19 -1.21 -2.65 -9.25
N VAL A 20 -0.87 -3.81 -9.81
CA VAL A 20 0.35 -3.99 -10.64
C VAL A 20 0.24 -3.19 -11.94
N ILE A 21 -0.90 -3.27 -12.65
CA ILE A 21 -1.16 -2.46 -13.86
C ILE A 21 -1.11 -0.96 -13.55
N GLY A 22 -1.56 -0.56 -12.36
CA GLY A 22 -1.42 0.80 -11.84
C GLY A 22 0.05 1.23 -11.76
N GLY A 23 0.94 0.36 -11.27
CA GLY A 23 2.38 0.62 -11.17
C GLY A 23 3.03 0.93 -12.51
N PHE A 24 2.72 0.14 -13.55
CA PHE A 24 3.23 0.39 -14.90
C PHE A 24 2.89 1.81 -15.37
N LYS A 25 1.64 2.25 -15.17
CA LYS A 25 1.22 3.61 -15.54
C LYS A 25 1.95 4.70 -14.76
N LEU A 26 2.15 4.51 -13.45
CA LEU A 26 2.85 5.50 -12.62
C LEU A 26 4.30 5.69 -13.08
N VAL A 27 4.99 4.60 -13.45
CA VAL A 27 6.37 4.66 -13.96
C VAL A 27 6.43 5.36 -15.32
N GLU A 28 5.50 5.04 -16.23
CA GLU A 28 5.41 5.70 -17.54
C GLU A 28 5.15 7.20 -17.41
N ASP A 29 4.22 7.59 -16.55
CA ASP A 29 3.88 8.99 -16.30
C ASP A 29 5.07 9.76 -15.71
N ALA A 30 5.78 9.17 -14.74
CA ALA A 30 6.97 9.79 -14.15
C ALA A 30 8.08 10.01 -15.18
N TYR A 31 8.28 9.06 -16.10
CA TYR A 31 9.21 9.21 -17.20
C TYR A 31 8.77 10.29 -18.20
N ALA A 32 7.49 10.27 -18.60
CA ALA A 32 6.94 11.26 -19.53
C ALA A 32 7.05 12.70 -19.00
N ARG A 33 7.02 12.86 -17.66
CA ARG A 33 7.23 14.13 -16.96
C ARG A 33 8.71 14.49 -16.73
N GLY A 34 9.63 13.60 -17.07
CA GLY A 34 11.06 13.79 -16.87
C GLY A 34 11.53 13.69 -15.42
N ILE A 35 10.72 13.10 -14.53
CA ILE A 35 11.07 12.90 -13.10
C ILE A 35 12.15 11.83 -12.98
N ILE A 36 11.99 10.73 -13.72
CA ILE A 36 12.94 9.62 -13.76
C ILE A 36 13.61 9.50 -15.12
N SER A 37 14.83 8.97 -15.16
CA SER A 37 15.57 8.73 -16.40
C SER A 37 15.03 7.51 -17.16
N TRP A 38 15.36 7.40 -18.45
CA TRP A 38 15.04 6.22 -19.27
C TRP A 38 15.57 4.91 -18.67
N MET A 39 16.82 4.91 -18.20
CA MET A 39 17.41 3.73 -17.56
C MET A 39 16.62 3.34 -16.30
N ARG A 40 16.18 4.32 -15.52
CA ARG A 40 15.42 4.04 -14.30
C ARG A 40 14.01 3.53 -14.61
N ARG A 41 13.35 4.09 -15.63
CA ARG A 41 12.09 3.56 -16.16
C ARG A 41 12.21 2.07 -16.46
N CYS A 42 13.20 1.65 -17.27
CA CYS A 42 13.37 0.24 -17.62
C CYS A 42 13.54 -0.66 -16.38
N ALA A 43 14.39 -0.26 -15.43
CA ALA A 43 14.62 -1.03 -14.21
C ALA A 43 13.35 -1.21 -13.37
N LEU A 44 12.53 -0.16 -13.24
CA LEU A 44 11.27 -0.24 -12.49
C LEU A 44 10.21 -1.08 -13.22
N LEU A 45 10.13 -1.01 -14.55
CA LEU A 45 9.22 -1.84 -15.34
C LEU A 45 9.60 -3.33 -15.26
N ASP A 46 10.89 -3.65 -15.27
CA ASP A 46 11.38 -5.02 -15.09
C ASP A 46 11.05 -5.56 -13.70
N LEU A 47 11.18 -4.72 -12.66
CA LEU A 47 10.83 -5.07 -11.29
C LEU A 47 9.32 -5.30 -11.10
N LEU A 48 8.48 -4.49 -11.76
CA LEU A 48 7.04 -4.70 -11.79
C LEU A 48 6.67 -6.00 -12.51
N ALA A 49 7.35 -6.31 -13.62
CA ALA A 49 7.11 -7.52 -14.40
C ALA A 49 7.58 -8.81 -13.69
N SER A 50 8.63 -8.72 -12.86
CA SER A 50 9.09 -9.86 -12.05
C SER A 50 8.15 -10.18 -10.89
N GLY A 51 7.24 -9.26 -10.54
CA GLY A 51 6.33 -9.41 -9.41
C GLY A 51 7.04 -9.31 -8.05
N GLU A 52 8.24 -8.75 -8.02
CA GLU A 52 8.98 -8.50 -6.78
C GLU A 52 8.27 -7.44 -5.94
N SER A 53 8.10 -7.73 -4.64
CA SER A 53 7.19 -6.95 -3.78
C SER A 53 7.84 -5.73 -3.14
N GLU A 54 9.06 -5.33 -3.50
CA GLU A 54 9.71 -4.19 -2.83
C GLU A 54 9.03 -2.86 -3.14
N LEU A 55 8.30 -2.79 -4.26
CA LEU A 55 7.53 -1.63 -4.68
C LEU A 55 6.14 -1.56 -4.02
N TYR A 56 5.65 -2.66 -3.45
CA TYR A 56 4.31 -2.74 -2.88
C TYR A 56 4.29 -3.44 -1.53
N GLU A 57 3.62 -2.84 -0.56
CA GLU A 57 3.35 -3.47 0.72
C GLU A 57 1.97 -4.16 0.72
N ARG A 58 1.89 -5.31 1.39
CA ARG A 58 0.61 -5.95 1.69
C ARG A 58 -0.02 -5.27 2.90
N ARG A 59 -1.21 -4.72 2.71
CA ARG A 59 -2.05 -4.18 3.76
C ARG A 59 -3.23 -5.12 4.00
N THR A 60 -3.68 -5.18 5.25
CA THR A 60 -4.85 -5.98 5.65
C THR A 60 -5.91 -5.09 6.27
N TYR A 61 -7.17 -5.46 6.07
CA TYR A 61 -8.31 -4.78 6.68
C TYR A 61 -9.37 -5.79 7.07
N VAL A 62 -10.14 -5.50 8.10
CA VAL A 62 -11.23 -6.37 8.53
C VAL A 62 -12.49 -5.96 7.79
N THR A 63 -13.20 -6.93 7.24
CA THR A 63 -14.49 -6.73 6.55
C THR A 63 -15.61 -7.47 7.27
N PRO A 64 -16.84 -6.96 7.20
CA PRO A 64 -18.00 -7.69 7.71
C PRO A 64 -18.13 -9.05 7.01
N HIS A 65 -18.34 -10.10 7.79
CA HIS A 65 -18.63 -11.43 7.29
C HIS A 65 -20.07 -11.83 7.67
N SER A 66 -20.73 -12.63 6.84
CA SER A 66 -22.13 -13.03 7.07
C SER A 66 -22.30 -14.06 8.21
N ASP A 67 -21.24 -14.81 8.50
CA ASP A 67 -21.15 -15.73 9.64
C ASP A 67 -20.59 -14.99 10.87
N PRO A 68 -21.34 -14.89 11.98
CA PRO A 68 -20.93 -14.16 13.19
C PRO A 68 -19.76 -14.82 13.95
N ASP A 69 -19.47 -16.09 13.69
CA ASP A 69 -18.32 -16.80 14.25
C ASP A 69 -17.07 -16.71 13.37
N ALA A 70 -17.14 -15.92 12.29
CA ALA A 70 -16.05 -15.73 11.35
C ALA A 70 -15.58 -14.27 11.26
N ILE A 71 -14.28 -14.08 11.11
CA ILE A 71 -13.64 -12.80 10.82
C ILE A 71 -13.12 -12.86 9.38
N GLN A 72 -13.55 -11.93 8.54
CA GLN A 72 -13.02 -11.80 7.19
C GLN A 72 -11.93 -10.73 7.16
N ILE A 73 -10.76 -11.10 6.66
CA ILE A 73 -9.62 -10.21 6.47
C ILE A 73 -9.40 -10.06 4.97
N GLY A 74 -9.58 -8.83 4.48
CA GLY A 74 -9.20 -8.43 3.14
C GLY A 74 -7.70 -8.12 3.08
N VAL A 75 -7.06 -8.46 1.97
CA VAL A 75 -5.64 -8.16 1.71
C VAL A 75 -5.53 -7.42 0.38
N TYR A 76 -4.91 -6.23 0.39
CA TYR A 76 -4.62 -5.44 -0.81
C TYR A 76 -3.15 -5.05 -0.88
N LEU A 77 -2.71 -4.63 -2.06
CA LEU A 77 -1.38 -4.07 -2.29
C LEU A 77 -1.47 -2.56 -2.38
N GLU A 78 -0.55 -1.88 -1.72
CA GLU A 78 -0.38 -0.44 -1.80
C GLU A 78 1.06 -0.14 -2.24
N PRO A 79 1.28 0.78 -3.20
CA PRO A 79 2.62 1.24 -3.53
C PRO A 79 3.34 1.76 -2.29
N THR A 80 4.61 1.40 -2.10
CA THR A 80 5.36 1.92 -0.96
C THR A 80 5.58 3.42 -1.08
N SER A 81 5.64 4.11 0.05
CA SER A 81 5.94 5.55 0.09
C SER A 81 7.26 5.88 -0.60
N ALA A 82 8.28 5.03 -0.47
CA ALA A 82 9.57 5.19 -1.13
C ALA A 82 9.42 5.18 -2.67
N PHE A 83 8.63 4.24 -3.20
CA PHE A 83 8.34 4.17 -4.62
C PHE A 83 7.57 5.42 -5.10
N LEU A 84 6.55 5.85 -4.36
CA LEU A 84 5.78 7.05 -4.70
C LEU A 84 6.60 8.34 -4.63
N ILE A 85 7.51 8.47 -3.65
CA ILE A 85 8.47 9.59 -3.57
C ILE A 85 9.41 9.57 -4.76
N GLU A 86 9.94 8.40 -5.11
CA GLU A 86 10.85 8.26 -6.25
C GLU A 86 10.18 8.68 -7.57
N LEU A 87 8.90 8.37 -7.74
CA LEU A 87 8.10 8.79 -8.89
C LEU A 87 7.63 10.26 -8.83
N GLY A 88 7.97 10.99 -7.77
CA GLY A 88 7.60 12.39 -7.57
C GLY A 88 6.10 12.60 -7.31
N LEU A 89 5.41 11.58 -6.79
CA LEU A 89 3.98 11.60 -6.46
C LEU A 89 3.72 11.93 -4.99
N LEU A 90 4.72 11.74 -4.13
CA LEU A 90 4.72 12.14 -2.74
C LEU A 90 5.99 12.93 -2.44
N THR A 91 5.91 13.85 -1.47
CA THR A 91 7.10 14.43 -0.86
C THR A 91 7.42 13.72 0.46
N PRO A 92 8.69 13.67 0.89
CA PRO A 92 9.06 13.01 2.14
C PRO A 92 8.28 13.53 3.36
N GLU A 93 7.96 14.82 3.39
CA GLU A 93 7.23 15.46 4.49
C GLU A 93 5.79 14.93 4.62
N MET A 94 5.17 14.50 3.52
CA MET A 94 3.82 13.92 3.51
C MET A 94 3.77 12.49 4.08
N THR A 95 4.93 11.87 4.32
CA THR A 95 5.03 10.49 4.81
C THR A 95 5.32 10.39 6.30
N ALA A 96 5.55 11.53 6.97
CA ALA A 96 5.67 11.56 8.41
C ALA A 96 4.29 11.35 9.04
N PRO A 97 4.15 10.50 10.07
CA PRO A 97 2.93 10.48 10.87
C PRO A 97 2.72 11.89 11.42
N GLU A 98 1.51 12.43 11.30
CA GLU A 98 1.12 13.65 12.02
C GLU A 98 1.61 13.49 13.45
N GLN A 99 2.58 14.31 13.86
CA GLN A 99 2.95 14.37 15.27
C GLN A 99 1.68 14.78 15.97
N ALA A 100 1.06 13.82 16.67
CA ALA A 100 -0.07 14.07 17.52
C ALA A 100 0.30 15.27 18.37
N ASP A 101 -0.37 16.38 18.11
CA ASP A 101 -0.30 17.62 18.89
C ASP A 101 -0.75 17.23 20.30
N SER A 102 0.21 16.71 21.06
CA SER A 102 0.03 16.31 22.44
C SER A 102 0.04 17.63 23.18
N GLY A 103 -1.12 18.31 23.15
CA GLY A 103 -1.45 19.48 23.92
C GLY A 103 -1.34 19.16 25.40
N ALA A 104 -0.12 19.09 25.88
CA ALA A 104 0.25 19.05 27.27
C ALA A 104 0.66 20.46 27.69
N ASP A 105 -0.31 21.39 27.72
CA ASP A 105 -0.25 22.54 28.63
C ASP A 105 -1.58 23.29 28.63
N ARG A 106 -2.43 23.03 29.63
CA ARG A 106 -3.41 23.98 30.23
C ARG A 106 -4.32 23.26 31.22
N GLU A 107 -3.77 22.91 32.37
CA GLU A 107 -4.57 22.94 33.60
C GLU A 107 -3.82 23.83 34.60
N ARG A 108 -4.43 24.98 34.91
CA ARG A 108 -4.04 25.94 35.94
C ARG A 108 -4.63 25.51 37.28
#